data_AF-A0A2N0ZLH8-F1
#
_entry.id   AF-A0A2N0ZLH8-F1
#
_cell.length_a   1.000
_cell.length_b   1.000
_cell.length_c   1.000
_cell.angle_alpha   90.00
_cell.angle_beta   90.00
_cell.angle_gamma   90.00
#
_symmetry.space_group_name_H-M   'P 1'
#
loop_
_entity.id
_entity.type
_entity.pdbx_description
1 polymer ?
#
loop_
_entity_poly.entity_id
_entity_poly.type
_entity_poly.pdbx_seq_one_letter_code
_entity_poly.pdbx_strand_id
1 'polypeptide(L)'
;MKRESTSSMISIYEEVNKYEKSLMGEEWVKQKKVINYWLILFSMVLFGKSFVFYGSAALVLDVDPSIIIAIIVMIILMINIGQLFHIYYINRLIKNGKVKGFWWKQLVIASVIGLLVAFVMMFVMILYITSGI
;
A
#
# COMPACT_ATOMS: atom_id res chain seq x y z
N MET A 1 1.84 22.79 12.14
CA MET A 1 0.80 21.89 11.58
C MET A 1 0.59 20.72 12.53
N LYS A 2 -0.64 20.49 13.01
CA LYS A 2 -0.98 19.54 14.09
C LYS A 2 -0.52 18.12 13.75
N ARG A 3 0.64 17.71 14.29
CA ARG A 3 1.32 16.41 14.06
C ARG A 3 0.55 15.18 14.58
N GLU A 4 -0.64 15.42 15.14
CA GLU A 4 -1.44 14.51 15.95
C GLU A 4 -2.93 14.51 15.60
N SER A 5 -3.33 15.23 14.56
CA SER A 5 -4.75 15.32 14.18
C SER A 5 -5.24 14.00 13.59
N THR A 6 -6.39 13.52 14.06
CA THR A 6 -7.14 12.37 13.49
C THR A 6 -8.15 12.81 12.43
N SER A 7 -8.22 14.12 12.14
CA SER A 7 -9.19 14.72 11.23
C SER A 7 -9.10 14.08 9.84
N SER A 8 -10.27 13.76 9.29
CA SER A 8 -10.46 13.22 7.96
C SER A 8 -11.62 13.97 7.30
N MET A 9 -11.60 14.09 5.97
CA MET A 9 -12.74 14.66 5.23
C MET A 9 -13.99 13.78 5.31
N ILE A 10 -13.80 12.48 5.54
CA ILE A 10 -14.87 11.49 5.65
C ILE A 10 -14.95 11.05 7.12
N SER A 11 -16.12 11.22 7.72
CA SER A 11 -16.37 11.02 9.17
C SER A 11 -16.03 9.62 9.67
N ILE A 12 -16.37 8.58 8.90
CA ILE A 12 -16.10 7.18 9.27
C ILE A 12 -14.60 6.95 9.49
N TYR A 13 -13.74 7.51 8.63
CA TYR A 13 -12.29 7.37 8.80
C TYR A 13 -11.74 8.19 9.96
N GLU A 14 -12.39 9.30 10.33
CA GLU A 14 -12.02 10.06 11.52
C GLU A 14 -12.28 9.25 12.81
N GLU A 15 -13.42 8.56 12.89
CA GLU A 15 -13.74 7.67 14.02
C GLU A 15 -12.75 6.51 14.12
N VAL A 16 -12.46 5.85 13.00
CA VAL A 16 -11.44 4.79 12.95
C VAL A 16 -10.06 5.31 13.36
N ASN A 17 -9.67 6.50 12.89
CA ASN A 17 -8.38 7.09 13.25
C ASN A 17 -8.31 7.45 14.75
N LYS A 18 -9.40 7.94 15.34
CA LYS A 18 -9.47 8.20 16.80
C LYS A 18 -9.34 6.91 17.60
N TYR A 19 -10.04 5.87 17.16
CA TYR A 19 -9.97 4.54 17.76
C TYR A 19 -8.56 3.94 17.65
N GLU A 20 -7.96 3.89 16.48
CA GLU A 20 -6.61 3.32 16.31
C GLU A 20 -5.55 4.12 17.06
N LYS A 21 -5.65 5.46 17.05
CA LYS A 21 -4.70 6.32 17.76
C LYS A 21 -4.74 6.09 19.27
N SER A 22 -5.93 5.91 19.86
CA SER A 22 -6.04 5.65 21.30
C SER A 22 -5.41 4.30 21.70
N LEU A 23 -5.43 3.32 20.78
CA LEU A 23 -4.86 2.00 21.00
C LEU A 23 -3.35 1.93 20.77
N MET A 24 -2.85 2.62 19.75
CA MET A 24 -1.45 2.53 19.32
C MET A 24 -0.54 3.65 19.87
N GLY A 25 -1.12 4.77 20.31
CA GLY A 25 -0.37 5.94 20.80
C GLY A 25 0.63 6.47 19.77
N GLU A 26 1.91 6.57 20.15
CA GLU A 26 2.97 7.13 19.29
C GLU A 26 3.27 6.30 18.03
N GLU A 27 3.03 4.99 18.06
CA GLU A 27 3.26 4.12 16.90
C GLU A 27 2.29 4.45 15.75
N TRP A 28 1.08 4.92 16.07
CA TRP A 28 0.13 5.43 15.07
C TRP A 28 0.70 6.62 14.29
N VAL A 29 1.35 7.55 15.00
CA VAL A 29 1.96 8.73 14.37
C VAL A 29 3.11 8.33 13.44
N LYS A 30 3.92 7.33 13.83
CA LYS A 30 4.99 6.78 12.98
C LYS A 30 4.42 6.14 11.72
N GLN A 31 3.37 5.33 11.86
CA GLN A 31 2.66 4.72 10.74
C GLN A 31 2.14 5.77 9.75
N LYS A 32 1.41 6.79 10.23
CA LYS A 32 0.84 7.83 9.36
C LYS A 32 1.91 8.66 8.65
N LYS A 33 3.03 8.96 9.30
CA LYS A 33 4.16 9.66 8.65
C LYS A 33 4.72 8.85 7.48
N VAL A 34 4.92 7.55 7.68
CA VAL A 34 5.49 6.69 6.65
C VAL A 34 4.52 6.50 5.49
N ILE A 35 3.22 6.37 5.77
CA ILE A 35 2.18 6.38 4.72
C ILE A 35 2.27 7.67 3.89
N ASN A 36 2.38 8.84 4.53
CA ASN A 36 2.50 10.11 3.81
C ASN A 36 3.79 10.18 2.97
N TYR A 37 4.92 9.71 3.48
CA TYR A 37 6.16 9.65 2.71
C TYR A 37 6.04 8.73 1.49
N TRP A 38 5.43 7.56 1.65
CA TRP A 38 5.13 6.67 0.53
C TRP A 38 4.22 7.33 -0.49
N LEU A 39 3.18 8.03 -0.05
CA LEU A 39 2.25 8.70 -0.93
C LEU A 39 2.94 9.77 -1.78
N ILE A 40 3.82 10.58 -1.16
CA ILE A 40 4.67 11.55 -1.86
C ILE A 40 5.59 10.86 -2.88
N LEU A 41 6.26 9.77 -2.49
CA LEU A 41 7.13 9.00 -3.39
C LEU A 41 6.34 8.45 -4.60
N PHE A 42 5.19 7.84 -4.37
CA PHE A 42 4.32 7.34 -5.44
C PHE A 42 3.84 8.47 -6.35
N SER A 43 3.44 9.61 -5.77
CA SER A 43 3.06 10.79 -6.56
C SER A 43 4.21 11.29 -7.43
N MET A 44 5.45 11.33 -6.92
CA MET A 44 6.63 11.70 -7.70
C MET A 44 6.90 10.72 -8.84
N VAL A 45 6.77 9.41 -8.60
CA VAL A 45 6.96 8.37 -9.64
C VAL A 45 5.90 8.50 -10.73
N LEU A 46 4.63 8.64 -10.37
CA LEU A 46 3.54 8.82 -11.32
C LEU A 46 3.66 10.12 -12.11
N PHE A 47 4.04 11.21 -11.44
CA PHE A 47 4.33 12.48 -12.09
C PHE A 47 5.51 12.36 -13.05
N GLY A 48 6.59 11.71 -12.64
CA GLY A 48 7.76 11.46 -13.48
C GLY A 48 7.41 10.63 -14.72
N LYS A 49 6.58 9.59 -14.57
CA LYS A 49 6.03 8.83 -15.71
C LYS A 49 5.24 9.76 -16.65
N SER A 50 4.29 10.51 -16.14
CA SER A 50 3.48 11.44 -16.95
C SER A 50 4.35 12.44 -17.71
N PHE A 51 5.37 13.01 -17.05
CA PHE A 51 6.28 13.97 -17.65
C PHE A 51 7.15 13.36 -18.76
N VAL A 52 7.70 12.17 -18.55
CA VAL A 52 8.55 11.48 -19.54
C VAL A 52 7.77 11.11 -20.82
N PHE A 53 6.50 10.75 -20.68
CA PHE A 53 5.65 10.37 -21.82
C PHE A 53 4.80 11.54 -22.36
N TYR A 54 5.06 12.77 -21.89
CA TYR A 54 4.36 13.95 -22.35
C TYR A 54 4.61 14.20 -23.84
N GLY A 55 3.54 14.19 -24.64
CA GLY A 55 3.61 14.41 -26.09
C GLY A 55 3.95 13.17 -26.92
N SER A 56 4.12 11.99 -26.31
CA SER A 56 4.26 10.74 -27.07
C SER A 56 2.88 10.22 -27.49
N ALA A 57 2.69 9.97 -28.79
CA ALA A 57 1.49 9.29 -29.31
C ALA A 57 1.53 7.77 -29.11
N ALA A 58 2.60 7.24 -28.49
CA ALA A 58 2.66 5.84 -28.11
C ALA A 58 1.55 5.57 -27.08
N LEU A 59 0.60 4.71 -27.46
CA LEU A 59 -0.47 4.24 -26.60
C LEU A 59 0.12 3.82 -25.26
N VAL A 60 -0.26 4.54 -24.20
CA VAL A 60 0.29 4.38 -22.84
C VAL A 60 -0.01 2.99 -22.27
N LEU A 61 -0.92 2.22 -22.88
CA LEU A 61 -1.17 0.80 -22.61
C LEU A 61 -1.69 0.12 -23.88
N ASP A 62 -0.82 -0.42 -24.72
CA ASP A 62 -1.18 -1.53 -25.62
C ASP A 62 -0.92 -2.84 -24.88
N VAL A 63 -1.67 -3.04 -23.80
CA VAL A 63 -1.57 -4.20 -22.91
C VAL A 63 -2.91 -4.91 -22.95
N ASP A 64 -2.89 -6.23 -23.12
CA ASP A 64 -4.10 -7.05 -23.15
C ASP A 64 -5.00 -6.71 -21.93
N PRO A 65 -6.28 -6.36 -22.16
CA PRO A 65 -7.25 -6.12 -21.09
C PRO A 65 -7.29 -7.21 -20.02
N SER A 66 -7.02 -8.46 -20.39
CA SER A 66 -6.94 -9.60 -19.49
C SER A 66 -5.84 -9.42 -18.43
N ILE A 67 -4.69 -8.86 -18.81
CA ILE A 67 -3.58 -8.57 -17.90
C ILE A 67 -3.95 -7.43 -16.96
N ILE A 68 -4.59 -6.38 -17.49
CA ILE A 68 -5.03 -5.24 -16.68
C ILE A 68 -6.02 -5.72 -15.61
N ILE A 69 -6.99 -6.56 -15.97
CA ILE A 69 -7.95 -7.16 -15.04
C ILE A 69 -7.24 -8.01 -13.99
N ALA A 70 -6.29 -8.86 -14.40
CA ALA A 70 -5.51 -9.68 -13.46
C ALA A 70 -4.76 -8.83 -12.43
N ILE A 71 -4.12 -7.74 -12.87
CA ILE A 71 -3.43 -6.78 -11.98
C ILE A 71 -4.41 -6.13 -11.01
N ILE A 72 -5.56 -5.65 -11.50
CA ILE A 72 -6.59 -5.02 -10.66
C ILE A 72 -7.09 -6.00 -9.59
N VAL A 73 -7.43 -7.23 -9.97
CA VAL A 73 -7.88 -8.28 -9.04
C VAL A 73 -6.80 -8.57 -7.99
N MET A 74 -5.54 -8.68 -8.40
CA MET A 74 -4.43 -8.90 -7.48
C MET A 74 -4.26 -7.74 -6.49
N ILE A 75 -4.33 -6.49 -6.96
CA ILE A 75 -4.27 -5.30 -6.10
C ILE A 75 -5.42 -5.31 -5.07
N ILE A 76 -6.65 -5.60 -5.51
CA ILE A 76 -7.81 -5.69 -4.61
C ILE A 76 -7.58 -6.77 -3.54
N LEU A 77 -7.11 -7.96 -3.94
CA LEU A 77 -6.80 -9.04 -3.01
C LEU A 77 -5.73 -8.61 -2.00
N MET A 78 -4.64 -7.97 -2.44
CA MET A 78 -3.58 -7.50 -1.56
C MET A 78 -4.08 -6.46 -0.55
N ILE A 79 -4.93 -5.52 -0.98
CA ILE A 79 -5.54 -4.52 -0.10
C ILE A 79 -6.39 -5.21 0.97
N ASN A 80 -7.26 -6.14 0.57
CA ASN A 80 -8.14 -6.85 1.50
C ASN A 80 -7.35 -7.70 2.51
N ILE A 81 -6.36 -8.46 2.04
CA ILE A 81 -5.47 -9.24 2.89
C ILE A 81 -4.73 -8.32 3.87
N GLY A 82 -4.19 -7.20 3.39
CA GLY A 82 -3.52 -6.20 4.22
C GLY A 82 -4.42 -5.61 5.31
N GLN A 83 -5.67 -5.29 4.98
CA GLN A 83 -6.66 -4.79 5.94
C GLN A 83 -7.00 -5.84 7.01
N LEU A 84 -7.19 -7.11 6.60
CA LEU A 84 -7.44 -8.21 7.53
C LEU A 84 -6.27 -8.41 8.50
N PHE A 85 -5.04 -8.40 7.99
CA PHE A 85 -3.85 -8.49 8.83
C PHE A 85 -3.75 -7.29 9.80
N HIS A 86 -4.00 -6.07 9.32
CA HIS A 86 -3.97 -4.87 10.16
C HIS A 86 -4.94 -4.98 11.33
N ILE A 87 -6.20 -5.35 11.08
CA ILE A 87 -7.22 -5.55 12.13
C ILE A 87 -6.82 -6.68 13.09
N TYR A 88 -6.43 -7.83 12.56
CA TYR A 88 -6.03 -9.00 13.37
C TYR A 88 -4.90 -8.64 14.33
N TYR A 89 -3.88 -7.95 13.83
CA TYR A 89 -2.73 -7.60 14.64
C TYR A 89 -3.03 -6.50 15.65
N ILE A 90 -3.82 -5.48 15.30
CA ILE A 90 -4.29 -4.48 16.27
C ILE A 90 -4.94 -5.16 17.46
N ASN A 91 -5.90 -6.05 17.19
CA ASN A 91 -6.63 -6.78 18.23
C ASN A 91 -5.70 -7.64 19.10
N ARG A 92 -4.69 -8.27 18.48
CA ARG A 92 -3.69 -9.07 19.19
C ARG A 92 -2.75 -8.23 20.06
N LEU A 93 -2.38 -7.03 19.63
CA LEU A 93 -1.49 -6.14 20.38
C LEU A 93 -2.17 -5.60 21.65
N ILE A 94 -3.46 -5.30 21.56
CA ILE A 94 -4.30 -4.92 22.71
C ILE A 94 -4.29 -6.04 23.74
N LYS A 95 -4.55 -7.29 23.31
CA LYS A 95 -4.61 -8.45 24.22
C LYS A 95 -3.28 -8.74 24.91
N ASN A 96 -2.16 -8.46 24.26
CA ASN A 96 -0.82 -8.83 24.74
C ASN A 96 -0.05 -7.65 25.38
N GLY A 97 -0.59 -6.43 25.39
CA GLY A 97 0.02 -5.24 25.99
C GLY A 97 1.35 -4.80 25.36
N LYS A 98 1.72 -5.31 24.17
CA LYS A 98 3.04 -5.08 23.53
C LYS A 98 2.90 -4.33 22.21
N VAL A 99 2.67 -3.02 22.27
CA VAL A 99 2.51 -2.19 21.06
C VAL A 99 3.86 -1.69 20.50
N LYS A 100 4.88 -1.57 21.34
CA LYS A 100 6.16 -0.92 20.98
C LYS A 100 6.97 -1.71 19.94
N GLY A 101 7.38 -1.04 18.86
CA GLY A 101 8.23 -1.61 17.81
C GLY A 101 7.54 -2.62 16.89
N PHE A 102 6.23 -2.82 17.05
CA PHE A 102 5.44 -3.70 16.20
C PHE A 102 5.40 -3.22 14.75
N TRP A 103 5.22 -1.92 14.54
CA TRP A 103 5.05 -1.35 13.21
C TRP A 103 6.27 -1.60 12.30
N TRP A 104 7.49 -1.51 12.84
CA TRP A 104 8.72 -1.83 12.11
C TRP A 104 8.79 -3.29 11.67
N LYS A 105 8.36 -4.23 12.52
CA LYS A 105 8.31 -5.66 12.16
C LYS A 105 7.33 -5.89 11.02
N GLN A 106 6.16 -5.24 11.06
CA GLN A 106 5.18 -5.35 9.98
C GLN A 106 5.66 -4.71 8.68
N LEU A 107 6.37 -3.58 8.76
CA LEU A 107 6.96 -2.98 7.58
C LEU A 107 7.91 -3.95 6.89
N VAL A 108 8.80 -4.61 7.64
CA VAL A 108 9.74 -5.60 7.09
C VAL A 108 9.01 -6.78 6.47
N ILE A 109 8.01 -7.34 7.17
CA ILE A 109 7.20 -8.46 6.64
C ILE A 109 6.49 -8.04 5.35
N ALA A 110 5.86 -6.87 5.34
CA ALA A 110 5.18 -6.34 4.17
C ALA A 110 6.13 -6.10 3.00
N SER A 111 7.34 -5.59 3.25
CA SER A 111 8.38 -5.41 2.22
C SER A 111 8.83 -6.73 1.63
N VAL A 112 9.04 -7.77 2.44
CA VAL A 112 9.43 -9.10 1.95
C VAL A 112 8.33 -9.72 1.09
N ILE A 113 7.07 -9.65 1.56
CA ILE A 113 5.92 -10.15 0.79
C ILE A 113 5.78 -9.37 -0.53
N GLY A 114 5.89 -8.03 -0.48
CA GLY A 114 5.81 -7.20 -1.67
C GLY A 114 6.90 -7.51 -2.69
N LEU A 115 8.12 -7.77 -2.23
CA LEU A 115 9.24 -8.16 -3.10
C LEU A 115 8.96 -9.51 -3.78
N LEU A 116 8.47 -10.50 -3.03
CA LEU A 116 8.09 -11.80 -3.60
C LEU A 116 7.00 -11.67 -4.66
N VAL A 117 5.95 -10.87 -4.38
CA VAL A 117 4.88 -10.61 -5.34
C VAL A 117 5.41 -9.89 -6.59
N ALA A 118 6.32 -8.92 -6.43
CA ALA A 118 6.96 -8.24 -7.57
C ALA A 118 7.77 -9.21 -8.44
N PHE A 119 8.52 -10.14 -7.83
CA PHE A 119 9.23 -11.18 -8.58
C PHE A 119 8.29 -12.09 -9.36
N VAL A 120 7.17 -12.52 -8.75
CA VAL A 120 6.16 -13.33 -9.45
C VAL A 120 5.56 -12.56 -10.62
N MET A 121 5.19 -11.28 -10.44
CA MET A 121 4.67 -10.45 -11.52
C MET A 121 5.67 -10.27 -12.65
N MET A 122 6.95 -10.02 -12.32
CA MET A 122 8.01 -9.90 -13.31
C MET A 122 8.18 -11.19 -14.12
N PHE A 123 8.16 -12.35 -13.45
CA PHE A 123 8.25 -13.65 -14.11
C PHE A 123 7.06 -13.91 -15.04
N VAL A 124 5.83 -13.64 -14.59
CA VAL A 124 4.62 -13.75 -15.43
C VAL A 124 4.71 -12.84 -16.65
N MET A 125 5.19 -11.61 -16.48
CA MET A 125 5.34 -10.65 -17.58
C MET A 125 6.37 -11.11 -18.61
N ILE A 126 7.52 -11.65 -18.18
CA ILE A 126 8.52 -12.22 -19.08
C ILE A 126 7.92 -13.39 -19.86
N LEU A 127 7.24 -14.32 -19.18
CA LEU A 127 6.59 -15.45 -19.83
C LEU A 127 5.57 -15.00 -20.88
N TYR A 128 4.72 -14.03 -20.52
CA TYR A 128 3.74 -13.44 -21.44
C TYR A 128 4.42 -12.91 -22.71
N ILE A 129 5.42 -12.03 -22.58
CA ILE A 129 6.16 -11.46 -23.71
C ILE A 129 6.82 -12.56 -24.57
N THR A 130 7.44 -13.57 -23.93
CA THR A 130 8.12 -14.64 -24.66
C THR A 130 7.17 -15.64 -25.33
N SER A 131 5.94 -15.78 -24.82
CA SER A 131 4.93 -16.67 -25.39
C SER A 131 4.35 -16.16 -26.71
N GLY A 132 4.62 -14.89 -27.08
CA GLY A 132 4.15 -14.29 -28.33
C GLY A 132 2.63 -14.15 -28.41
N ILE A 133 1.94 -14.21 -27.25
CA ILE A 133 0.52 -13.90 -27.06
C ILE A 133 0.40 -12.43 -26.70
#